data_AF-A0A2W4K1R5-F1
#
_entry.id   AF-A0A2W4K1R5-F1
#
_cell.length_a   1.000
_cell.length_b   1.000
_cell.length_c   1.000
_cell.angle_alpha   90.00
_cell.angle_beta   90.00
_cell.angle_gamma   90.00
#
_symmetry.space_group_name_H-M   'P 1'
#
loop_
_entity.id
_entity.type
_entity.pdbx_description
1 polymer ?
#
loop_
_entity_poly.entity_id
_entity_poly.type
_entity_poly.pdbx_seq_one_letter_code
_entity_poly.pdbx_strand_id
1 'polypeptide(L)'
;MRAVEGDSASARVRRKLEAARARLILDRPFIGALLMHLPLVEHPRCASIATDARALYYSRDYIERLSFDDTRFMLAHEALHCALLHFHRRGHRLAARWDRACDYCVNQLLVDDGFAPPPGALLDPAFRGLSAEEIYALLPDEPAETLDEHWFGRAGSGEAAIASDRGGDAEATQLAGEAFLEAHRDGFDEVATRGSTLMPAEALAEAWRNRLASAALEAANVGSLGAALEEALDRLIQPRLPWRALLARFLLDVARGEHRYRPA
;
A
#
# COMPACT_ATOMS: atom_id res chain seq x y z
N MET A 1 -0.03 26.58 -27.48
CA MET A 1 0.84 25.39 -27.61
C MET A 1 0.91 24.54 -26.35
N ARG A 2 1.14 25.10 -25.14
CA ARG A 2 1.25 24.31 -23.89
C ARG A 2 0.04 23.42 -23.52
N ALA A 3 -1.19 23.82 -23.84
CA ALA A 3 -2.39 23.04 -23.49
C ALA A 3 -2.53 21.73 -24.30
N VAL A 4 -2.11 21.72 -25.57
CA VAL A 4 -2.20 20.55 -26.45
C VAL A 4 -1.13 19.51 -26.10
N GLU A 5 0.05 19.96 -25.68
CA GLU A 5 1.13 19.07 -25.20
C GLU A 5 0.76 18.42 -23.85
N GLY A 6 0.12 19.17 -22.94
CA GLY A 6 -0.33 18.65 -21.65
C GLY A 6 -1.43 17.59 -21.74
N ASP A 7 -2.32 17.69 -22.75
CA ASP A 7 -3.39 16.72 -22.99
C ASP A 7 -2.86 15.42 -23.64
N SER A 8 -1.92 15.55 -24.58
CA SER A 8 -1.24 14.40 -25.20
C SER A 8 -0.40 13.59 -24.20
N ALA A 9 0.29 14.28 -23.29
CA ALA A 9 1.07 13.66 -22.21
C ALA A 9 0.17 12.89 -21.23
N SER A 10 -0.93 13.51 -20.81
CA SER A 10 -1.96 12.86 -19.97
C SER A 10 -2.48 11.57 -20.60
N ALA A 11 -2.85 11.63 -21.88
CA ALA A 11 -3.36 10.47 -22.60
C ALA A 11 -2.30 9.36 -22.75
N ARG A 12 -1.01 9.70 -22.89
CA ARG A 12 0.09 8.73 -22.95
C ARG A 12 0.28 8.01 -21.62
N VAL A 13 0.28 8.73 -20.49
CA VAL A 13 0.40 8.14 -19.15
C VAL A 13 -0.77 7.21 -18.87
N ARG A 14 -1.98 7.65 -19.17
CA ARG A 14 -3.19 6.82 -19.01
C ARG A 14 -3.08 5.51 -19.80
N ARG A 15 -2.73 5.57 -21.09
CA ARG A 15 -2.51 4.37 -21.91
C ARG A 15 -1.44 3.45 -21.35
N LYS A 16 -0.34 4.01 -20.81
CA LYS A 16 0.74 3.22 -20.19
C LYS A 16 0.22 2.46 -18.96
N LEU A 17 -0.53 3.13 -18.08
CA LEU A 17 -1.12 2.52 -16.89
C LEU A 17 -2.17 1.45 -17.25
N GLU A 18 -3.04 1.73 -18.22
CA GLU A 18 -4.03 0.77 -18.72
C GLU A 18 -3.36 -0.48 -19.31
N ALA A 19 -2.31 -0.29 -20.13
CA ALA A 19 -1.54 -1.38 -20.70
C ALA A 19 -0.79 -2.19 -19.62
N ALA A 20 -0.20 -1.52 -18.62
CA ALA A 20 0.48 -2.17 -17.51
C ALA A 20 -0.51 -3.01 -16.67
N ARG A 21 -1.70 -2.46 -16.38
CA ARG A 21 -2.77 -3.18 -15.66
C ARG A 21 -3.29 -4.37 -16.45
N ALA A 22 -3.55 -4.21 -17.74
CA ALA A 22 -3.95 -5.31 -18.62
C ALA A 22 -2.87 -6.41 -18.66
N ARG A 23 -1.59 -6.01 -18.73
CA ARG A 23 -0.48 -6.96 -18.73
C ARG A 23 -0.36 -7.72 -17.42
N LEU A 24 -0.57 -7.06 -16.27
CA LEU A 24 -0.59 -7.72 -14.95
C LEU A 24 -1.73 -8.74 -14.84
N ILE A 25 -2.92 -8.44 -15.36
CA ILE A 25 -4.05 -9.39 -15.37
C ILE A 25 -3.72 -10.66 -16.16
N LEU A 26 -3.02 -10.52 -17.28
CA LEU A 26 -2.66 -11.66 -18.14
C LEU A 26 -1.46 -12.45 -17.61
N ASP A 27 -0.40 -11.76 -17.19
CA ASP A 27 0.85 -12.40 -16.78
C ASP A 27 0.81 -12.87 -15.32
N ARG A 28 0.11 -12.14 -14.44
CA ARG A 28 0.02 -12.36 -12.98
C ARG A 28 -1.43 -12.26 -12.49
N PRO A 29 -2.34 -13.16 -12.90
CA PRO A 29 -3.77 -13.15 -12.56
C PRO A 29 -4.11 -12.82 -11.10
N PHE A 30 -3.37 -13.37 -10.14
CA PHE A 30 -3.58 -13.07 -8.72
C PHE A 30 -3.43 -11.57 -8.40
N ILE A 31 -2.31 -10.97 -8.79
CA ILE A 31 -2.02 -9.54 -8.59
C ILE A 31 -2.98 -8.70 -9.41
N GLY A 32 -3.25 -9.11 -10.66
CA GLY A 32 -4.21 -8.46 -11.53
C GLY A 32 -5.60 -8.34 -10.91
N ALA A 33 -6.11 -9.43 -10.33
CA ALA A 33 -7.41 -9.45 -9.65
C ALA A 33 -7.46 -8.48 -8.46
N LEU A 34 -6.40 -8.42 -7.65
CA LEU A 34 -6.29 -7.46 -6.55
C LEU A 34 -6.29 -6.00 -7.06
N LEU A 35 -5.53 -5.72 -8.12
CA LEU A 35 -5.41 -4.40 -8.70
C LEU A 35 -6.72 -3.87 -9.30
N MET A 36 -7.63 -4.77 -9.73
CA MET A 36 -8.96 -4.37 -10.21
C MET A 36 -9.83 -3.70 -9.14
N HIS A 37 -9.49 -3.84 -7.87
CA HIS A 37 -10.16 -3.17 -6.77
C HIS A 37 -9.59 -1.78 -6.43
N LEU A 38 -8.57 -1.32 -7.16
CA LEU A 38 -7.92 -0.02 -6.96
C LEU A 38 -8.13 0.86 -8.21
N PRO A 39 -9.09 1.81 -8.17
CA PRO A 39 -9.18 2.86 -9.17
C PRO A 39 -7.88 3.67 -9.23
N LEU A 40 -7.45 4.01 -10.44
CA LEU A 40 -6.25 4.81 -10.67
C LEU A 40 -6.62 6.30 -10.71
N VAL A 41 -6.05 7.10 -9.82
CA VAL A 41 -6.37 8.52 -9.68
C VAL A 41 -5.11 9.38 -9.79
N GLU A 42 -5.02 10.22 -10.82
CA GLU A 42 -3.96 11.23 -10.88
C GLU A 42 -4.19 12.24 -9.75
N HIS A 43 -3.16 12.54 -8.95
CA HIS A 43 -3.33 13.41 -7.78
C HIS A 43 -2.18 14.42 -7.61
N PRO A 44 -2.46 15.74 -7.50
CA PRO A 44 -1.43 16.78 -7.54
C PRO A 44 -0.49 16.81 -6.33
N ARG A 45 -0.92 16.27 -5.17
CA ARG A 45 -0.08 16.16 -3.97
C ARG A 45 0.75 14.89 -3.90
N CYS A 46 0.57 13.96 -4.85
CA CYS A 46 1.37 12.75 -4.94
C CYS A 46 2.65 13.10 -5.70
N ALA A 47 3.81 12.83 -5.12
CA ALA A 47 5.11 13.02 -5.75
C ALA A 47 5.54 11.78 -6.55
N SER A 48 5.10 10.58 -6.15
CA SER A 48 5.38 9.31 -6.81
C SER A 48 4.12 8.50 -7.11
N ILE A 49 3.85 7.46 -6.31
CA ILE A 49 2.66 6.61 -6.30
C ILE A 49 2.24 6.43 -4.84
N ALA A 50 0.95 6.26 -4.57
CA ALA A 50 0.44 6.15 -3.22
C ALA A 50 -0.83 5.32 -3.18
N THR A 51 -1.17 4.78 -2.01
CA THR A 51 -2.46 4.14 -1.78
C THR A 51 -3.03 4.47 -0.40
N ASP A 52 -4.35 4.62 -0.34
CA ASP A 52 -5.12 4.67 0.91
C ASP A 52 -5.91 3.37 1.15
N ALA A 53 -5.58 2.32 0.38
CA ALA A 53 -6.29 1.05 0.27
C ALA A 53 -7.71 1.14 -0.32
N ARG A 54 -8.11 2.28 -0.89
CA ARG A 54 -9.37 2.45 -1.65
C ARG A 54 -9.10 2.77 -3.10
N ALA A 55 -8.11 3.62 -3.35
CA ALA A 55 -7.62 3.97 -4.67
C ALA A 55 -6.10 4.00 -4.67
N LEU A 56 -5.55 3.92 -5.88
CA LEU A 56 -4.13 4.10 -6.14
C LEU A 56 -3.95 5.48 -6.78
N TYR A 57 -3.20 6.33 -6.11
CA TYR A 57 -2.89 7.68 -6.52
C TYR A 57 -1.53 7.72 -7.21
N TYR A 58 -1.39 8.57 -8.22
CA TYR A 58 -0.10 8.71 -8.90
C TYR A 58 0.19 10.13 -9.33
N SER A 59 1.48 10.43 -9.40
CA SER A 59 2.03 11.58 -10.09
C SER A 59 2.25 11.25 -11.56
N ARG A 60 1.74 12.10 -12.46
CA ARG A 60 1.96 11.97 -13.89
C ARG A 60 3.45 11.91 -14.23
N ASP A 61 4.21 12.88 -13.74
CA ASP A 61 5.63 13.03 -14.05
C ASP A 61 6.45 11.83 -13.56
N TYR A 62 6.06 11.24 -12.43
CA TYR A 62 6.69 10.02 -11.92
C TYR A 62 6.44 8.84 -12.87
N ILE A 63 5.18 8.58 -13.24
CA ILE A 63 4.82 7.49 -14.14
C ILE A 63 5.46 7.67 -15.53
N GLU A 64 5.62 8.90 -16.01
CA GLU A 64 6.32 9.15 -17.27
C GLU A 64 7.79 8.71 -17.25
N ARG A 65 8.48 8.89 -16.11
CA ARG A 65 9.90 8.53 -15.98
C ARG A 65 10.16 7.05 -15.80
N LEU A 66 9.21 6.31 -15.22
CA LEU A 66 9.36 4.87 -15.00
C LEU A 66 9.48 4.13 -16.34
N SER A 67 10.18 3.00 -16.38
CA SER A 67 10.02 2.06 -17.50
C SER A 67 8.65 1.39 -17.46
N PHE A 68 8.29 0.63 -18.49
CA PHE A 68 7.04 -0.15 -18.47
C PHE A 68 7.08 -1.22 -17.37
N ASP A 69 8.23 -1.85 -17.14
CA ASP A 69 8.40 -2.89 -16.13
C ASP A 69 8.38 -2.33 -14.72
N ASP A 70 9.05 -1.18 -14.49
CA ASP A 70 8.96 -0.48 -13.21
C ASP A 70 7.52 -0.05 -12.91
N THR A 71 6.76 0.36 -13.93
CA THR A 71 5.33 0.71 -13.76
C THR A 71 4.53 -0.51 -13.31
N ARG A 72 4.77 -1.69 -13.91
CA ARG A 72 4.11 -2.94 -13.47
C ARG A 72 4.51 -3.31 -12.05
N PHE A 73 5.78 -3.16 -11.68
CA PHE A 73 6.26 -3.40 -10.33
C PHE A 73 5.54 -2.49 -9.32
N MET A 74 5.52 -1.18 -9.56
CA MET A 74 4.90 -0.23 -8.63
C MET A 74 3.39 -0.46 -8.49
N LEU A 75 2.67 -0.78 -9.58
CA LEU A 75 1.24 -1.12 -9.49
C LEU A 75 1.00 -2.40 -8.68
N ALA A 76 1.83 -3.43 -8.87
CA ALA A 76 1.77 -4.67 -8.11
C ALA A 76 2.10 -4.45 -6.62
N HIS A 77 3.09 -3.59 -6.36
CA HIS A 77 3.51 -3.19 -5.02
C HIS A 77 2.34 -2.59 -4.23
N GLU A 78 1.68 -1.54 -4.76
CA GLU A 78 0.52 -0.93 -4.09
C GLU A 78 -0.62 -1.92 -3.81
N ALA A 79 -0.89 -2.81 -4.77
CA ALA A 79 -1.91 -3.85 -4.61
C ALA A 79 -1.55 -4.82 -3.46
N LEU A 80 -0.28 -5.18 -3.31
CA LEU A 80 0.20 -6.03 -2.21
C LEU A 80 0.18 -5.31 -0.86
N HIS A 81 0.49 -4.01 -0.77
CA HIS A 81 0.32 -3.26 0.49
C HIS A 81 -1.12 -3.34 1.01
N CYS A 82 -2.09 -3.26 0.09
CA CYS A 82 -3.51 -3.39 0.41
C CYS A 82 -3.88 -4.82 0.81
N ALA A 83 -3.49 -5.79 0.00
CA ALA A 83 -3.78 -7.21 0.20
C ALA A 83 -3.20 -7.75 1.51
N LEU A 84 -1.96 -7.37 1.85
CA LEU A 84 -1.30 -7.77 3.09
C LEU A 84 -1.77 -6.96 4.30
N LEU A 85 -2.76 -6.08 4.15
CA LEU A 85 -3.39 -5.27 5.21
C LEU A 85 -2.40 -4.40 5.98
N HIS A 86 -1.36 -3.89 5.32
CA HIS A 86 -0.33 -3.06 5.97
C HIS A 86 -0.92 -1.80 6.63
N PHE A 87 -2.00 -1.26 6.05
CA PHE A 87 -2.77 -0.14 6.60
C PHE A 87 -3.47 -0.45 7.93
N HIS A 88 -3.80 -1.71 8.19
CA HIS A 88 -4.52 -2.16 9.38
C HIS A 88 -3.58 -2.76 10.44
N ARG A 89 -2.42 -3.27 10.04
CA ARG A 89 -1.48 -4.01 10.90
C ARG A 89 -0.44 -3.15 11.63
N ARG A 90 -0.38 -1.85 11.35
CA ARG A 90 0.62 -0.94 11.95
C ARG A 90 0.60 -0.93 13.47
N GLY A 91 -0.59 -0.87 14.08
CA GLY A 91 -0.75 -0.70 15.54
C GLY A 91 -0.09 0.60 16.03
N HIS A 92 0.69 0.52 17.11
CA HIS A 92 1.38 1.66 17.73
C HIS A 92 2.80 1.93 17.17
N ARG A 93 3.17 1.27 16.06
CA ARG A 93 4.51 1.41 15.46
C ARG A 93 4.70 2.79 14.82
N LEU A 94 5.95 3.23 14.75
CA LEU A 94 6.33 4.48 14.08
C LEU A 94 6.05 4.34 12.58
N ALA A 95 5.33 5.31 12.01
CA ALA A 95 4.85 5.26 10.62
C ALA A 95 5.99 5.01 9.61
N ALA A 96 6.97 5.92 9.54
CA ALA A 96 8.06 5.81 8.57
C ALA A 96 8.88 4.50 8.68
N ARG A 97 9.02 3.95 9.90
CA ARG A 97 9.72 2.66 10.09
C ARG A 97 8.84 1.47 9.70
N TRP A 98 7.53 1.57 9.92
CA TRP A 98 6.55 0.58 9.48
C TRP A 98 6.48 0.52 7.97
N ASP A 99 6.40 1.67 7.31
CA ASP A 99 6.32 1.79 5.85
C ASP A 99 7.55 1.13 5.20
N ARG A 100 8.76 1.42 5.68
CA ARG A 100 9.99 0.72 5.23
C ARG A 100 9.93 -0.80 5.43
N ALA A 101 9.43 -1.27 6.57
CA ALA A 101 9.33 -2.70 6.84
C ALA A 101 8.33 -3.40 5.91
N CYS A 102 7.24 -2.69 5.58
CA CYS A 102 6.27 -3.11 4.59
C CYS A 102 6.88 -3.20 3.19
N ASP A 103 7.66 -2.19 2.78
CA ASP A 103 8.36 -2.17 1.49
C ASP A 103 9.35 -3.33 1.35
N TYR A 104 10.21 -3.55 2.34
CA TYR A 104 11.14 -4.70 2.31
C TYR A 104 10.38 -6.02 2.14
N CYS A 105 9.22 -6.17 2.81
CA CYS A 105 8.39 -7.36 2.68
C CYS A 105 7.79 -7.50 1.26
N VAL A 106 7.15 -6.45 0.76
CA VAL A 106 6.45 -6.47 -0.55
C VAL A 106 7.43 -6.56 -1.70
N ASN A 107 8.52 -5.79 -1.67
CA ASN A 107 9.53 -5.83 -2.72
C ASN A 107 10.14 -7.23 -2.84
N GLN A 108 10.41 -7.89 -1.71
CA GLN A 108 10.93 -9.24 -1.72
C GLN A 108 9.91 -10.25 -2.28
N LEU A 109 8.61 -10.12 -1.96
CA LEU A 109 7.57 -10.97 -2.53
C LEU A 109 7.47 -10.81 -4.04
N LEU A 110 7.54 -9.57 -4.56
CA LEU A 110 7.52 -9.32 -6.00
C LEU A 110 8.76 -9.87 -6.70
N VAL A 111 9.94 -9.71 -6.10
CA VAL A 111 11.18 -10.29 -6.65
C VAL A 111 11.12 -11.81 -6.67
N ASP A 112 10.59 -12.43 -5.61
CA ASP A 112 10.42 -13.89 -5.53
C ASP A 112 9.38 -14.40 -6.53
N ASP A 113 8.38 -13.57 -6.87
CA ASP A 113 7.44 -13.82 -7.96
C ASP A 113 8.04 -13.49 -9.34
N GLY A 114 9.31 -13.07 -9.43
CA GLY A 114 10.03 -12.86 -10.69
C GLY A 114 9.80 -11.50 -11.33
N PHE A 115 9.42 -10.47 -10.57
CA PHE A 115 9.51 -9.09 -11.04
C PHE A 115 10.95 -8.55 -10.93
N ALA A 116 11.32 -7.64 -11.83
CA ALA A 116 12.52 -6.82 -11.68
C ALA A 116 12.17 -5.58 -10.84
N PRO A 117 12.90 -5.30 -9.75
CA PRO A 117 12.65 -4.14 -8.91
C PRO A 117 13.18 -2.85 -9.57
N PRO A 118 12.49 -1.71 -9.43
CA PRO A 118 12.99 -0.43 -9.89
C PRO A 118 14.25 -0.01 -9.10
N PRO A 119 15.12 0.84 -9.68
CA PRO A 119 16.27 1.38 -8.97
C PRO A 119 15.86 2.07 -7.66
N GLY A 120 16.55 1.74 -6.57
CA GLY A 120 16.28 2.29 -5.25
C GLY A 120 15.22 1.52 -4.43
N ALA A 121 14.63 0.46 -4.96
CA ALA A 121 13.72 -0.38 -4.19
C ALA A 121 14.44 -1.00 -2.98
N LEU A 122 13.78 -0.95 -1.81
CA LEU A 122 14.31 -1.51 -0.57
C LEU A 122 14.31 -3.04 -0.62
N LEU A 123 15.50 -3.62 -0.69
CA LEU A 123 15.73 -5.06 -0.69
C LEU A 123 16.92 -5.41 0.19
N ASP A 124 16.74 -6.41 1.05
CA ASP A 124 17.80 -7.01 1.85
C ASP A 124 17.55 -8.52 1.92
N PRO A 125 18.47 -9.36 1.39
CA PRO A 125 18.34 -10.81 1.46
C PRO A 125 18.14 -11.35 2.89
N ALA A 126 18.61 -10.64 3.92
CA ALA A 126 18.43 -11.02 5.33
C ALA A 126 16.96 -10.98 5.77
N PHE A 127 16.11 -10.23 5.06
CA PHE A 127 14.68 -10.11 5.36
C PHE A 127 13.80 -11.06 4.55
N ARG A 128 14.40 -11.90 3.70
CA ARG A 128 13.63 -12.82 2.85
C ARG A 128 12.79 -13.80 3.67
N GLY A 129 11.51 -13.87 3.35
CA GLY A 129 10.55 -14.74 4.03
C GLY A 129 10.12 -14.24 5.43
N LEU A 130 10.51 -13.03 5.83
CA LEU A 130 10.04 -12.40 7.07
C LEU A 130 8.78 -11.56 6.82
N SER A 131 7.93 -11.47 7.84
CA SER A 131 6.78 -10.54 7.85
C SER A 131 7.22 -9.10 8.11
N ALA A 132 6.38 -8.12 7.74
CA ALA A 132 6.63 -6.71 8.03
C ALA A 132 6.87 -6.44 9.54
N GLU A 133 6.20 -7.16 10.44
CA GLU A 133 6.41 -7.04 11.89
C GLU A 133 7.79 -7.55 12.34
N GLU A 134 8.24 -8.66 11.77
CA GLU A 134 9.57 -9.21 12.04
C GLU A 134 10.66 -8.30 11.48
N ILE A 135 10.49 -7.80 10.26
CA ILE A 135 11.41 -6.84 9.64
C ILE A 135 11.47 -5.56 10.47
N TYR A 136 10.32 -5.02 10.89
CA TYR A 136 10.26 -3.82 11.72
C TYR A 136 11.11 -3.93 12.99
N ALA A 137 11.11 -5.11 13.64
CA ALA A 137 11.89 -5.37 14.84
C ALA A 137 13.40 -5.45 14.57
N LEU A 138 13.81 -5.82 13.36
CA LEU A 138 15.20 -5.99 12.95
C LEU A 138 15.80 -4.77 12.26
N LEU A 139 14.98 -3.83 11.78
CA LEU A 139 15.47 -2.66 11.06
C LEU A 139 16.50 -1.84 11.87
N PRO A 140 17.58 -1.35 11.26
CA PRO A 140 18.42 -0.36 11.89
C PRO A 140 17.69 0.99 11.99
N ASP A 141 18.12 1.85 12.90
CA ASP A 141 17.55 3.20 13.09
C ASP A 141 17.95 4.19 11.97
N GLU A 142 18.83 3.77 11.07
CA GLU A 142 19.24 4.57 9.91
C GLU A 142 18.05 4.87 9.00
N PRO A 143 17.89 6.11 8.52
CA PRO A 143 16.80 6.47 7.61
C PRO A 143 17.04 5.86 6.23
N ALA A 144 16.02 5.19 5.68
CA ALA A 144 15.95 4.82 4.27
C ALA A 144 14.61 5.31 3.73
N GLU A 145 14.59 5.78 2.49
CA GLU A 145 13.38 6.32 1.85
C GLU A 145 12.66 5.22 1.06
N THR A 146 11.32 5.25 1.12
CA THR A 146 10.44 4.42 0.30
C THR A 146 10.28 5.05 -1.09
N LEU A 147 9.96 4.25 -2.10
CA LEU A 147 9.73 4.77 -3.46
C LEU A 147 8.30 5.31 -3.66
N ASP A 148 7.39 4.92 -2.79
CA ASP A 148 5.98 5.28 -2.76
C ASP A 148 5.64 6.11 -1.51
N GLU A 149 4.40 6.59 -1.45
CA GLU A 149 3.84 7.27 -0.29
C GLU A 149 2.70 6.47 0.33
N HIS A 150 2.83 6.14 1.62
CA HIS A 150 1.80 5.42 2.37
C HIS A 150 0.74 6.38 2.94
N TRP A 151 -0.44 6.45 2.32
CA TRP A 151 -1.51 7.38 2.76
C TRP A 151 -2.48 6.77 3.78
N PHE A 152 -2.08 5.68 4.42
CA PHE A 152 -2.89 4.96 5.40
C PHE A 152 -3.22 5.82 6.63
N GLY A 153 -4.52 5.91 6.95
CA GLY A 153 -4.98 6.57 8.18
C GLY A 153 -5.11 8.10 8.12
N ARG A 154 -5.04 8.72 6.94
CA ARG A 154 -5.41 10.15 6.75
C ARG A 154 -6.92 10.42 6.75
N ALA A 155 -7.75 9.43 7.05
CA ALA A 155 -9.18 9.61 7.27
C ALA A 155 -9.41 10.23 8.67
N GLY A 156 -9.51 11.57 8.74
CA GLY A 156 -10.01 12.27 9.91
C GLY A 156 -9.18 13.42 10.48
N SER A 157 -8.06 13.82 9.87
CA SER A 157 -7.45 15.11 10.21
C SER A 157 -8.01 16.19 9.28
N GLY A 158 -9.07 16.85 9.75
CA GLY A 158 -9.20 18.28 9.47
C GLY A 158 -7.89 18.96 9.81
N GLU A 159 -7.56 20.00 9.05
CA GLU A 159 -6.33 20.77 9.16
C GLU A 159 -5.84 20.91 10.61
N ALA A 160 -4.72 20.26 10.90
CA ALA A 160 -3.84 20.66 11.98
C ALA A 160 -2.46 20.88 11.35
N ALA A 161 -2.41 21.92 10.52
CA ALA A 161 -1.18 22.66 10.34
C ALA A 161 -0.71 23.06 11.75
N ILE A 162 0.55 22.77 12.01
CA ILE A 162 1.27 23.13 13.23
C ILE A 162 1.03 24.62 13.50
N ALA A 163 0.30 24.89 14.58
CA ALA A 163 0.02 26.24 15.04
C ALA A 163 1.34 26.92 15.46
N SER A 164 1.81 27.87 14.64
CA SER A 164 2.64 28.97 15.13
C SER A 164 1.73 30.15 15.44
N ASP A 165 1.47 30.29 16.72
CA ASP A 165 0.93 31.44 17.44
C ASP A 165 1.25 32.81 16.80
N ARG A 166 0.19 33.55 16.44
CA ARG A 166 0.09 35.02 16.49
C ARG A 166 -1.36 35.45 16.19
N GLY A 167 -2.00 36.03 17.21
CA GLY A 167 -3.41 36.40 17.22
C GLY A 167 -3.80 37.61 16.36
N GLY A 168 -5.12 37.78 16.23
CA GLY A 168 -5.79 38.95 15.67
C GLY A 168 -7.19 38.60 15.13
N ASP A 169 -8.23 39.17 15.75
CA ASP A 169 -9.66 38.96 15.51
C ASP A 169 -10.16 39.37 14.11
N ALA A 170 -11.18 38.68 13.58
CA ALA A 170 -12.46 39.22 13.05
C ALA A 170 -13.16 38.31 11.99
N GLU A 171 -14.42 37.98 12.30
CA GLU A 171 -15.63 37.76 11.48
C GLU A 171 -15.64 37.03 10.12
N ALA A 172 -16.40 35.92 10.12
CA ALA A 172 -17.37 35.40 9.15
C ALA A 172 -17.30 35.79 7.65
N THR A 173 -17.28 34.78 6.78
CA THR A 173 -18.27 34.60 5.68
C THR A 173 -18.25 33.14 5.20
N GLN A 174 -19.42 32.50 5.28
CA GLN A 174 -19.77 31.19 4.75
C GLN A 174 -20.41 31.40 3.37
N LEU A 175 -19.90 30.75 2.31
CA LEU A 175 -20.41 30.57 0.93
C LEU A 175 -19.16 30.32 0.06
N ALA A 176 -19.03 29.38 -0.88
CA ALA A 176 -19.87 28.39 -1.55
C ALA A 176 -18.87 27.29 -2.02
N GLY A 177 -19.18 25.99 -2.09
CA GLY A 177 -20.38 25.43 -2.70
C GLY A 177 -20.25 25.56 -4.22
N GLU A 178 -19.82 24.48 -4.89
CA GLU A 178 -19.99 24.24 -6.33
C GLU A 178 -19.00 24.93 -7.29
N ALA A 179 -18.00 24.16 -7.75
CA ALA A 179 -17.54 24.18 -9.16
C ALA A 179 -16.37 23.21 -9.35
N PHE A 180 -16.63 21.94 -9.70
CA PHE A 180 -15.86 21.21 -10.74
C PHE A 180 -16.45 19.82 -11.00
N LEU A 181 -17.51 19.74 -11.80
CA LEU A 181 -17.91 18.49 -12.45
C LEU A 181 -18.31 18.79 -13.88
N GLU A 182 -17.31 18.92 -14.76
CA GLU A 182 -17.53 18.65 -16.17
C GLU A 182 -16.22 18.28 -16.86
N ALA A 183 -16.05 16.99 -17.16
CA ALA A 183 -15.28 16.52 -18.32
C ALA A 183 -15.26 14.98 -18.42
N HIS A 184 -16.02 14.50 -19.41
CA HIS A 184 -15.74 13.36 -20.29
C HIS A 184 -16.10 11.93 -19.83
N ARG A 185 -17.31 11.56 -20.27
CA ARG A 185 -17.78 10.21 -20.59
C ARG A 185 -16.86 9.53 -21.60
N ASP A 186 -16.43 8.31 -21.28
CA ASP A 186 -16.49 7.17 -22.20
C ASP A 186 -16.44 5.88 -21.35
N GLY A 187 -17.25 4.89 -21.75
CA GLY A 187 -17.75 3.83 -20.88
C GLY A 187 -16.69 2.90 -20.32
N PHE A 188 -16.47 2.99 -19.00
CA PHE A 188 -15.99 1.92 -18.11
C PHE A 188 -16.34 2.25 -16.65
N ASP A 189 -17.47 2.93 -16.42
CA ASP A 189 -17.77 3.49 -15.11
C ASP A 189 -19.22 3.19 -14.68
N GLU A 190 -19.40 2.01 -14.11
CA GLU A 190 -20.61 1.66 -13.35
C GLU A 190 -20.27 1.42 -11.87
N VAL A 191 -19.28 2.15 -11.32
CA VAL A 191 -18.97 2.10 -9.88
C VAL A 191 -18.74 3.48 -9.25
N ALA A 192 -18.53 4.56 -10.01
CA ALA A 192 -18.20 5.88 -9.43
C ALA A 192 -19.37 6.72 -8.88
N THR A 193 -20.56 6.16 -8.65
CA THR A 193 -21.68 6.91 -8.01
C THR A 193 -22.33 6.14 -6.87
N ARG A 194 -21.57 5.92 -5.79
CA ARG A 194 -22.15 5.86 -4.44
C ARG A 194 -21.42 6.85 -3.56
N GLY A 195 -22.18 7.83 -3.04
CA GLY A 195 -21.70 8.79 -2.04
C GLY A 195 -20.98 8.03 -0.93
N SER A 196 -19.65 8.15 -0.88
CA SER A 196 -18.82 7.35 -0.01
C SER A 196 -18.84 7.96 1.38
N THR A 197 -19.77 7.55 2.22
CA THR A 197 -19.48 7.45 3.65
C THR A 197 -18.20 6.62 3.76
N LEU A 198 -17.10 7.23 4.21
CA LEU A 198 -15.81 6.54 4.32
C LEU A 198 -16.02 5.25 5.12
N MET A 199 -15.81 4.08 4.48
CA MET A 199 -15.98 2.81 5.21
C MET A 199 -15.07 2.79 6.43
N PRO A 200 -15.50 2.26 7.58
CA PRO A 200 -14.61 2.05 8.73
C PRO A 200 -13.36 1.24 8.34
N ALA A 201 -12.24 1.46 9.03
CA ALA A 201 -10.97 0.81 8.72
C ALA A 201 -11.07 -0.73 8.84
N GLU A 202 -11.82 -1.22 9.82
CA GLU A 202 -12.10 -2.63 10.05
C GLU A 202 -12.89 -3.26 8.90
N ALA A 203 -13.92 -2.56 8.41
CA ALA A 203 -14.72 -3.01 7.27
C ALA A 203 -13.89 -3.03 5.97
N LEU A 204 -13.00 -2.04 5.80
CA LEU A 204 -12.06 -2.01 4.68
C LEU A 204 -11.07 -3.19 4.75
N ALA A 205 -10.54 -3.50 5.95
CA ALA A 205 -9.67 -4.65 6.16
C ALA A 205 -10.39 -5.99 5.91
N GLU A 206 -11.65 -6.12 6.30
CA GLU A 206 -12.47 -7.29 5.97
C GLU A 206 -12.71 -7.43 4.48
N ALA A 207 -13.03 -6.34 3.79
CA ALA A 207 -13.18 -6.34 2.34
C ALA A 207 -11.88 -6.81 1.63
N TRP A 208 -10.72 -6.33 2.07
CA TRP A 208 -9.44 -6.77 1.52
C TRP A 208 -9.10 -8.23 1.84
N ARG A 209 -9.44 -8.74 3.03
CA ARG A 209 -9.32 -10.18 3.34
C ARG A 209 -10.14 -11.04 2.38
N ASN A 210 -11.37 -10.63 2.10
CA ASN A 210 -12.24 -11.36 1.17
C ASN A 210 -11.72 -11.32 -0.27
N ARG A 211 -11.25 -10.15 -0.72
CA ARG A 211 -10.61 -9.99 -2.05
C ARG A 211 -9.37 -10.88 -2.18
N LEU A 212 -8.53 -10.89 -1.15
CA LEU A 212 -7.34 -11.73 -1.08
C LEU A 212 -7.69 -13.21 -1.19
N ALA A 213 -8.66 -13.67 -0.41
CA ALA A 213 -9.10 -15.06 -0.42
C ALA A 213 -9.69 -15.47 -1.78
N SER A 214 -10.52 -14.61 -2.40
CA SER A 214 -11.08 -14.87 -3.74
C SER A 214 -9.99 -14.96 -4.80
N ALA A 215 -9.08 -13.98 -4.84
CA ALA A 215 -7.98 -13.94 -5.79
C ALA A 215 -7.05 -15.15 -5.63
N ALA A 216 -6.76 -15.57 -4.39
CA ALA A 216 -5.97 -16.76 -4.11
C ALA A 216 -6.64 -18.03 -4.62
N LEU A 217 -7.95 -18.20 -4.38
CA LEU A 217 -8.71 -19.36 -4.84
C LEU A 217 -8.75 -19.45 -6.37
N GLU A 218 -8.96 -18.32 -7.05
CA GLU A 218 -8.95 -18.25 -8.51
C GLU A 218 -7.56 -18.58 -9.08
N ALA A 219 -6.50 -18.02 -8.50
CA ALA A 219 -5.14 -18.25 -8.95
C ALA A 219 -4.65 -19.69 -8.71
N ALA A 220 -5.05 -20.31 -7.60
CA ALA A 220 -4.74 -21.70 -7.27
C ALA A 220 -5.35 -22.66 -8.31
N ASN A 221 -6.56 -22.39 -8.79
CA ASN A 221 -7.21 -23.19 -9.83
C ASN A 221 -6.51 -23.08 -11.19
N VAL A 222 -5.76 -22.01 -11.43
CA VAL A 222 -5.02 -21.75 -12.68
C VAL A 222 -3.53 -22.15 -12.56
N GLY A 223 -3.05 -22.48 -11.35
CA GLY A 223 -1.63 -22.77 -11.08
C GLY A 223 -0.72 -21.56 -11.23
N SER A 224 -1.27 -20.35 -11.05
CA SER A 224 -0.58 -19.08 -11.32
C SER A 224 0.01 -18.41 -10.07
N LEU A 225 -0.08 -19.07 -8.90
CA LEU A 225 0.34 -18.49 -7.63
C LEU A 225 1.81 -18.86 -7.35
N GLY A 226 2.69 -17.87 -7.22
CA GLY A 226 4.09 -18.12 -6.88
C GLY A 226 4.24 -18.65 -5.44
N ALA A 227 5.17 -19.59 -5.21
CA ALA A 227 5.33 -20.27 -3.91
C ALA A 227 5.58 -19.31 -2.72
N ALA A 228 6.33 -18.22 -2.93
CA ALA A 228 6.56 -17.22 -1.88
C ALA A 228 5.27 -16.48 -1.50
N LEU A 229 4.39 -16.26 -2.48
CA LEU A 229 3.10 -15.62 -2.26
C LEU A 229 2.10 -16.59 -1.62
N GLU A 230 2.13 -17.87 -1.98
CA GLU A 230 1.41 -18.94 -1.28
C GLU A 230 1.79 -18.99 0.20
N GLU A 231 3.09 -18.96 0.52
CA GLU A 231 3.54 -18.97 1.90
C GLU A 231 3.12 -17.71 2.67
N ALA A 232 3.20 -16.54 2.03
CA ALA A 232 2.73 -15.28 2.62
C ALA A 232 1.21 -15.30 2.88
N LEU A 233 0.43 -15.86 1.94
CA LEU A 233 -1.00 -16.05 2.05
C LEU A 233 -1.37 -17.03 3.17
N ASP A 234 -0.68 -18.16 3.27
CA ASP A 234 -0.88 -19.14 4.34
C ASP A 234 -0.67 -18.50 5.70
N ARG A 235 0.34 -17.65 5.85
CA ARG A 235 0.58 -16.93 7.12
C ARG A 235 -0.49 -15.88 7.42
N LEU A 236 -1.08 -15.26 6.40
CA LEU A 236 -2.16 -14.27 6.59
C LEU A 236 -3.52 -14.91 6.89
N ILE A 237 -3.83 -16.01 6.21
CA ILE A 237 -5.10 -16.73 6.33
C ILE A 237 -5.08 -17.67 7.55
N GLN A 238 -3.93 -18.31 7.80
CA GLN A 238 -3.67 -19.13 8.98
C GLN A 238 -2.51 -18.53 9.78
N PRO A 239 -2.75 -17.46 10.57
CA PRO A 239 -1.72 -16.85 11.39
C PRO A 239 -1.16 -17.87 12.38
N ARG A 240 0.00 -18.42 12.05
CA ARG A 240 0.80 -19.22 13.00
C ARG A 240 1.32 -18.25 14.05
N LEU A 241 1.07 -18.56 15.32
CA LEU A 241 1.64 -17.81 16.44
C LEU A 241 3.16 -17.66 16.19
N PRO A 242 3.71 -16.43 16.23
CA PRO A 242 5.14 -16.18 16.05
C PRO A 242 5.87 -16.62 17.31
N TRP A 243 5.88 -17.92 17.56
CA TRP A 243 6.31 -18.53 18.80
C TRP A 243 7.78 -18.24 19.07
N ARG A 244 8.60 -17.98 18.03
CA ARG A 244 9.99 -17.53 18.18
C ARG A 244 10.09 -16.14 18.80
N ALA A 245 9.26 -15.19 18.36
CA ALA A 245 9.22 -13.85 18.94
C ALA A 245 8.60 -13.89 20.35
N LEU A 246 7.56 -14.70 20.55
CA LEU A 246 6.98 -14.93 21.87
C LEU A 246 7.97 -15.61 22.82
N LEU A 247 8.76 -16.57 22.33
CA LEU A 247 9.80 -17.26 23.09
C LEU A 247 10.99 -16.34 23.37
N ALA A 248 11.45 -15.57 22.38
CA ALA A 248 12.52 -14.59 22.59
C ALA A 248 12.11 -13.55 23.64
N ARG A 249 10.87 -13.04 23.57
CA ARG A 249 10.29 -12.18 24.60
C ARG A 249 10.20 -12.90 25.94
N PHE A 250 9.70 -14.13 26.00
CA PHE A 250 9.64 -14.91 27.23
C PHE A 250 11.02 -15.14 27.84
N LEU A 251 12.02 -15.54 27.05
CA LEU A 251 13.39 -15.75 27.52
C LEU A 251 14.02 -14.44 27.99
N LEU A 252 13.75 -13.32 27.31
CA LEU A 252 14.17 -12.00 27.76
C LEU A 252 13.44 -11.56 29.03
N ASP A 253 12.15 -11.85 29.18
CA ASP A 253 11.35 -11.56 30.39
C ASP A 253 11.77 -12.47 31.56
N VAL A 254 12.17 -13.72 31.31
CA VAL A 254 12.75 -14.63 32.32
C VAL A 254 14.18 -14.21 32.68
N ALA A 255 14.97 -13.73 31.72
CA ALA A 255 16.31 -13.21 31.98
C ALA A 255 16.29 -11.85 32.70
N ARG A 256 15.24 -11.05 32.48
CA ARG A 256 14.99 -9.76 33.15
C ARG A 256 14.20 -9.92 34.46
N GLY A 257 13.48 -11.03 34.61
CA GLY A 257 12.75 -11.40 35.80
C GLY A 257 13.71 -12.00 36.83
N GLU A 258 14.09 -11.18 37.80
CA GLU A 258 14.75 -11.62 39.04
C GLU A 258 14.09 -12.91 39.56
N HIS A 259 14.92 -13.86 39.98
CA HIS A 259 14.52 -15.07 40.69
C HIS A 259 13.60 -14.73 41.87
N ARG A 260 12.28 -14.67 41.67
CA ARG A 260 11.33 -14.73 42.77
C ARG A 260 11.17 -16.18 43.17
N TYR A 261 12.13 -16.63 43.97
CA TYR A 261 12.05 -17.85 44.77
C TYR A 261 10.66 -17.92 45.41
N ARG A 262 9.83 -18.89 45.00
CA ARG A 262 8.65 -19.29 45.77
C ARG A 262 9.13 -20.38 46.73
N PRO A 263 9.20 -20.14 48.04
CA PRO A 263 9.41 -21.24 48.98
C PRO A 263 8.17 -22.14 48.96
N ALA A 264 8.43 -23.40 49.34
CA ALA A 264 7.55 -24.57 49.24
C ALA A 264 6.17 -24.40 49.87
#